data_AF-A0A0N4VKE7-F1
#
_entry.id   AF-A0A0N4VKE7-F1
#
_cell.length_a   1.000
_cell.length_b   1.000
_cell.length_c   1.000
_cell.angle_alpha   90.00
_cell.angle_beta   90.00
_cell.angle_gamma   90.00
#
_symmetry.space_group_name_H-M   'P 1'
#
loop_
_entity.id
_entity.type
_entity.pdbx_description
1 polymer ?
#
loop_
_entity_poly.entity_id
_entity_poly.type
_entity_poly.pdbx_seq_one_letter_code
_entity_poly.pdbx_strand_id
1 'polypeptide(L)'
;MSISTVSHVALILLKLTSCCVCYNILVYNPQVGHSHAGFWSSVADHLVEAGHNVVSYILRKGKQHFSIHTVYSPAYNEDVKPTGAKLATVLSRPRQKNLYLNLTSLAGLFWTASGMNIVQMKEVILLPFYQINDVNIINTLNRTTYDVGVTELISSCGFVIIEKLNIQNYVSGFATNLMEMTTAPFQFENVPSYVPATMTHLDEEMSFSERLFNFGTLIGSRVLMELFVNSKLSYEELVPNFRLQEKIAHSTYVFINSDIHLEFPRPLDPRIIHLGSIGVRDPKPLSQDFALMLDGFNGPVVVIAFGSVVQSCDMPNDILNAFLGTFSNFPEVLFLWKYEKNSSLANGMTNVVKRNWLPLNDLFAHEKVRLFVSHCGLNSLVETSSAAVPMLCIPLYGDQMRNAKIAKNLGIAHVLDKTKISIAALSKALRELLFNSK
;
A
#
# COMPACT_ATOMS: atom_id res chain seq x y z
N MET A 1 43.98 14.64 -39.44
CA MET A 1 43.38 14.32 -38.12
C MET A 1 43.42 12.81 -37.96
N SER A 2 44.01 12.28 -36.89
CA SER A 2 44.12 10.82 -36.71
C SER A 2 42.75 10.21 -36.45
N ILE A 3 42.51 8.98 -36.93
CA ILE A 3 41.26 8.23 -36.73
C ILE A 3 40.89 8.13 -35.22
N SER A 4 41.90 8.07 -34.35
CA SER A 4 41.76 8.09 -32.89
C SER A 4 41.08 9.38 -32.37
N THR A 5 41.44 10.54 -32.91
CA THR A 5 40.91 11.84 -32.48
C THR A 5 39.44 12.01 -32.91
N VAL A 6 39.08 11.49 -34.09
CA VAL A 6 37.70 11.50 -34.59
C VAL A 6 36.80 10.58 -33.76
N SER A 7 37.28 9.39 -33.37
CA SER A 7 36.53 8.48 -32.49
C SER A 7 36.31 9.04 -31.08
N HIS A 8 37.29 9.75 -30.50
CA HIS A 8 37.12 10.36 -29.17
C HIS A 8 36.13 11.53 -29.21
N VAL A 9 36.19 12.37 -30.24
CA VAL A 9 35.22 13.47 -30.42
C VAL A 9 33.83 12.92 -30.69
N ALA A 10 33.69 11.83 -31.46
CA ALA A 10 32.42 11.15 -31.68
C ALA A 10 31.85 10.52 -30.41
N LEU A 11 32.68 9.91 -29.55
CA LEU A 11 32.26 9.37 -28.24
C LEU A 11 31.87 10.46 -27.24
N ILE A 12 32.57 11.59 -27.26
CA ILE A 12 32.22 12.78 -26.45
C ILE A 12 30.92 13.40 -26.96
N LEU A 13 30.75 13.52 -28.28
CA LEU A 13 29.50 13.96 -28.89
C LEU A 13 28.36 12.97 -28.60
N LEU A 14 28.58 11.65 -28.64
CA LEU A 14 27.60 10.62 -28.25
C LEU A 14 27.21 10.69 -26.77
N LYS A 15 28.16 11.05 -25.88
CA LYS A 15 27.89 11.34 -24.46
C LYS A 15 27.20 12.70 -24.26
N LEU A 16 27.45 13.69 -25.12
CA LEU A 16 26.77 14.99 -25.09
C LEU A 16 25.39 14.94 -25.76
N THR A 17 25.16 13.98 -26.65
CA THR A 17 23.88 13.66 -27.31
C THR A 17 23.16 12.50 -26.64
N SER A 18 23.54 12.09 -25.42
CA SER A 18 22.57 11.43 -24.55
C SER A 18 21.54 12.50 -24.16
N CYS A 19 20.69 12.87 -25.11
CA CYS A 19 19.47 13.59 -24.84
C CYS A 19 18.76 12.78 -23.77
N CYS A 20 18.76 13.24 -22.52
CA CYS A 20 17.80 12.75 -21.54
C CYS A 20 16.44 13.01 -22.16
N VAL A 21 15.82 11.97 -22.71
CA VAL A 21 14.46 12.07 -23.23
C VAL A 21 13.57 12.26 -22.01
N CYS A 22 13.29 13.53 -21.73
CA CYS A 22 12.45 13.94 -20.63
C CYS A 22 11.00 13.82 -21.09
N TYR A 23 10.33 12.74 -20.69
CA TYR A 23 8.90 12.56 -20.94
C TYR A 23 8.07 13.36 -19.93
N ASN A 24 6.92 13.84 -20.37
CA ASN A 24 5.86 14.38 -19.51
C ASN A 24 4.95 13.23 -19.08
N ILE A 25 4.97 12.88 -17.79
CA ILE A 25 4.27 11.72 -17.24
C ILE A 25 3.16 12.17 -16.29
N LEU A 26 1.95 11.66 -16.50
CA LEU A 26 0.83 11.85 -15.59
C LEU A 26 0.65 10.62 -14.70
N VAL A 27 0.80 10.78 -13.38
CA VAL A 27 0.53 9.74 -12.39
C VAL A 27 -0.80 10.01 -11.70
N TYR A 28 -1.81 9.17 -11.96
CA TYR A 28 -3.10 9.22 -11.28
C TYR A 28 -3.06 8.45 -9.96
N ASN A 29 -3.31 9.15 -8.86
CA ASN A 29 -3.33 8.60 -7.52
C ASN A 29 -4.74 8.75 -6.89
N PRO A 30 -5.54 7.68 -6.83
CA PRO A 30 -6.90 7.75 -6.31
C PRO A 30 -6.96 7.96 -4.78
N GLN A 31 -5.83 7.82 -4.06
CA GLN A 31 -5.71 7.96 -2.61
C GLN A 31 -6.74 7.10 -1.84
N VAL A 32 -6.94 5.84 -2.23
CA VAL A 32 -7.85 4.92 -1.54
C VAL A 32 -7.46 4.75 -0.06
N GLY A 33 -6.17 4.60 0.20
CA GLY A 33 -5.57 4.56 1.54
C GLY A 33 -4.16 5.16 1.55
N HIS A 34 -3.53 5.21 2.72
CA HIS A 34 -2.16 5.71 2.85
C HIS A 34 -1.15 4.84 2.09
N SER A 35 -1.33 3.51 2.12
CA SER A 35 -0.51 2.55 1.38
C SER A 35 -0.56 2.81 -0.13
N HIS A 36 -1.78 2.95 -0.68
CA HIS A 36 -1.99 3.27 -2.09
C HIS A 36 -1.32 4.59 -2.48
N ALA A 37 -1.54 5.62 -1.66
CA ALA A 37 -0.95 6.92 -1.92
C ALA A 37 0.58 6.86 -1.88
N GLY A 38 1.16 6.14 -0.92
CA GLY A 38 2.60 5.99 -0.73
C GLY A 38 3.28 5.29 -1.91
N PHE A 39 2.70 4.19 -2.41
CA PHE A 39 3.24 3.46 -3.56
C PHE A 39 3.31 4.35 -4.80
N TRP A 40 2.18 4.94 -5.22
CA TRP A 40 2.15 5.78 -6.43
C TRP A 40 2.92 7.08 -6.28
N SER A 41 3.04 7.60 -5.05
CA SER A 41 3.94 8.74 -4.77
C SER A 41 5.41 8.34 -4.95
N SER A 42 5.78 7.14 -4.52
CA SER A 42 7.16 6.63 -4.68
C SER A 42 7.47 6.38 -6.16
N VAL A 43 6.53 5.79 -6.93
CA VAL A 43 6.65 5.67 -8.39
C VAL A 43 6.86 7.04 -9.03
N ALA A 44 6.06 8.05 -8.65
CA ALA A 44 6.18 9.40 -9.19
C ALA A 44 7.54 10.04 -8.89
N ASP A 45 8.04 9.89 -7.66
CA ASP A 45 9.33 10.47 -7.23
C ASP A 45 10.51 9.82 -7.98
N HIS A 46 10.53 8.49 -8.11
CA HIS A 46 11.59 7.80 -8.86
C HIS A 46 11.60 8.16 -10.35
N LEU A 47 10.42 8.43 -10.94
CA LEU A 47 10.34 8.93 -12.33
C LEU A 47 10.91 10.35 -12.46
N VAL A 48 10.76 11.20 -11.45
CA VAL A 48 11.42 12.52 -11.42
C VAL A 48 12.93 12.37 -11.30
N GLU A 49 13.40 11.48 -10.42
CA GLU A 49 14.83 11.18 -10.25
C GLU A 49 15.47 10.62 -11.54
N ALA A 50 14.70 9.86 -12.32
CA ALA A 50 15.10 9.40 -13.66
C ALA A 50 15.15 10.54 -14.71
N GLY A 51 14.78 11.77 -14.35
CA GLY A 51 14.89 12.95 -15.22
C GLY A 51 13.62 13.27 -16.02
N HIS A 52 12.45 12.78 -15.62
CA HIS A 52 11.17 13.05 -16.29
C HIS A 52 10.37 14.19 -15.62
N ASN A 53 9.50 14.83 -16.40
CA ASN A 53 8.56 15.81 -15.89
C ASN A 53 7.30 15.07 -15.39
N VAL A 54 7.14 14.95 -14.08
CA VAL A 54 6.04 14.16 -13.51
C VAL A 54 4.99 15.05 -12.85
N VAL A 55 3.73 14.85 -13.24
CA VAL A 55 2.56 15.41 -12.60
C VAL A 55 1.82 14.30 -11.85
N SER A 56 1.75 14.39 -10.53
CA SER A 56 0.96 13.48 -9.69
C SER A 56 -0.40 14.11 -9.39
N TYR A 57 -1.46 13.56 -9.97
CA TYR A 57 -2.83 13.98 -9.68
C TYR A 57 -3.41 13.17 -8.52
N ILE A 58 -3.66 13.85 -7.40
CA ILE A 58 -4.09 13.25 -6.13
C ILE A 58 -5.49 13.73 -5.72
N LEU A 59 -6.36 12.79 -5.35
CA LEU A 59 -7.67 13.07 -4.79
C LEU A 59 -7.62 13.27 -3.26
N ARG A 60 -7.39 14.50 -2.79
CA ARG A 60 -7.18 14.81 -1.36
C ARG A 60 -8.45 14.79 -0.50
N LYS A 61 -8.33 14.25 0.71
CA LYS A 61 -9.33 14.37 1.80
C LYS A 61 -9.22 15.75 2.46
N GLY A 62 -10.19 16.67 2.32
CA GLY A 62 -10.16 17.95 3.07
C GLY A 62 -11.10 19.06 2.59
N LYS A 63 -11.26 20.10 3.42
CA LYS A 63 -12.06 21.33 3.17
C LYS A 63 -11.35 22.41 2.32
N GLN A 64 -10.13 22.15 1.83
CA GLN A 64 -9.34 23.17 1.13
C GLN A 64 -9.80 23.30 -0.33
N HIS A 65 -9.88 24.54 -0.83
CA HIS A 65 -10.20 24.86 -2.22
C HIS A 65 -9.19 24.22 -3.19
N PHE A 66 -9.58 24.09 -4.47
CA PHE A 66 -8.69 23.67 -5.56
C PHE A 66 -7.37 24.44 -5.50
N SER A 67 -6.26 23.73 -5.34
CA SER A 67 -4.93 24.33 -5.26
C SER A 67 -3.95 23.57 -6.15
N ILE A 68 -3.37 24.32 -7.10
CA ILE A 68 -2.19 23.90 -7.86
C ILE A 68 -0.99 24.22 -6.97
N HIS A 69 -0.31 23.17 -6.53
CA HIS A 69 0.84 23.29 -5.66
C HIS A 69 2.06 22.78 -6.41
N THR A 70 2.88 23.68 -6.94
CA THR A 70 4.28 23.37 -7.28
C THR A 70 5.05 23.30 -5.97
N VAL A 71 4.80 22.26 -5.19
CA VAL A 71 5.29 22.16 -3.83
C VAL A 71 6.39 21.11 -3.82
N TYR A 72 7.64 21.58 -4.03
CA TYR A 72 8.67 21.31 -3.02
C TYR A 72 7.98 21.60 -1.69
N SER A 73 7.62 20.60 -0.89
CA SER A 73 7.05 20.86 0.44
C SER A 73 8.20 21.23 1.36
N PRO A 74 8.47 22.52 1.62
CA PRO A 74 9.52 22.89 2.57
C PRO A 74 8.98 22.77 4.00
N ALA A 75 7.67 22.53 4.16
CA ALA A 75 7.01 22.18 5.41
C ALA A 75 6.79 20.68 5.46
N TYR A 76 7.89 19.93 5.55
CA TYR A 76 7.90 18.59 6.10
C TYR A 76 7.57 18.73 7.58
N ASN A 77 6.29 18.61 7.93
CA ASN A 77 5.93 18.38 9.32
C ASN A 77 6.02 16.87 9.53
N GLU A 78 7.07 16.41 10.22
CA GLU A 78 7.31 15.00 10.56
C GLU A 78 6.10 14.36 11.26
N ASP A 79 5.23 15.18 11.86
CA ASP A 79 4.00 14.76 12.54
C ASP A 79 2.78 14.62 11.60
N VAL A 80 2.88 14.96 10.32
CA VAL A 80 1.77 14.88 9.34
C VAL A 80 2.01 13.77 8.32
N LYS A 81 1.15 12.74 8.37
CA LYS A 81 1.13 11.56 7.47
C LYS A 81 1.43 11.96 6.02
N PRO A 82 2.58 11.58 5.44
CA PRO A 82 2.97 12.02 4.10
C PRO A 82 2.12 11.30 3.05
N THR A 83 1.03 11.91 2.62
CA THR A 83 0.28 11.45 1.44
C THR A 83 0.56 12.38 0.27
N GLY A 84 1.60 12.05 -0.51
CA GLY A 84 1.97 12.76 -1.73
C GLY A 84 3.40 12.50 -2.16
N ALA A 85 3.64 12.63 -3.46
CA ALA A 85 4.98 12.66 -4.06
C ALA A 85 5.77 13.85 -3.50
N LYS A 86 7.06 13.67 -3.25
CA LYS A 86 7.97 14.69 -2.71
C LYS A 86 8.61 15.54 -3.80
N LEU A 87 8.86 14.94 -4.96
CA LEU A 87 9.60 15.52 -6.07
C LEU A 87 8.68 15.89 -7.24
N ALA A 88 7.62 15.11 -7.47
CA ALA A 88 6.68 15.37 -8.56
C ALA A 88 5.80 16.61 -8.32
N THR A 89 5.33 17.24 -9.41
CA THR A 89 4.34 18.32 -9.32
C THR A 89 3.01 17.73 -8.87
N VAL A 90 2.50 18.16 -7.71
CA VAL A 90 1.25 17.62 -7.16
C VAL A 90 0.06 18.50 -7.52
N LEU A 91 -0.86 17.95 -8.29
CA LEU A 91 -2.19 18.53 -8.50
C LEU A 91 -3.16 17.87 -7.54
N SER A 92 -3.77 18.65 -6.67
CA SER A 92 -4.69 18.10 -5.67
C SER A 92 -6.08 18.70 -5.77
N ARG A 93 -7.09 17.85 -5.60
CA ARG A 93 -8.49 18.28 -5.51
C ARG A 93 -9.12 17.76 -4.21
N PRO A 94 -9.85 18.60 -3.46
CA PRO A 94 -10.66 18.13 -2.34
C PRO A 94 -11.77 17.18 -2.81
N ARG A 95 -11.93 16.05 -2.12
CA ARG A 95 -13.09 15.18 -2.29
C ARG A 95 -14.37 15.93 -1.90
N GLN A 96 -15.43 15.84 -2.70
CA GLN A 96 -16.71 16.47 -2.38
C GLN A 96 -17.30 15.91 -1.08
N LYS A 97 -17.89 16.80 -0.27
CA LYS A 97 -18.40 16.57 1.09
C LYS A 97 -19.57 15.57 1.21
N ASN A 98 -20.14 15.08 0.12
CA ASN A 98 -21.33 14.21 0.17
C ASN A 98 -21.01 12.74 -0.17
N LEU A 99 -19.72 12.40 -0.25
CA LEU A 99 -19.22 11.13 -0.79
C LEU A 99 -18.28 10.44 0.19
N TYR A 100 -18.73 10.32 1.44
CA TYR A 100 -17.93 9.77 2.52
C TYR A 100 -18.28 8.30 2.79
N LEU A 101 -17.58 7.37 2.15
CA LEU A 101 -17.18 6.19 2.92
C LEU A 101 -15.94 6.58 3.71
N ASN A 102 -16.14 6.98 4.96
CA ASN A 102 -15.00 7.16 5.84
C ASN A 102 -14.54 5.77 6.29
N LEU A 103 -13.58 5.15 5.60
CA LEU A 103 -13.02 3.87 6.04
C LEU A 103 -12.57 3.91 7.52
N THR A 104 -12.18 5.08 8.03
CA THR A 104 -11.89 5.25 9.46
C THR A 104 -13.12 5.23 10.37
N SER A 105 -14.32 5.58 9.91
CA SER A 105 -15.55 5.37 10.72
C SER A 105 -15.98 3.91 10.77
N LEU A 106 -15.42 3.07 9.89
CA LEU A 106 -15.59 1.62 9.88
C LEU A 106 -14.40 0.90 10.54
N ALA A 107 -13.36 1.63 10.95
CA ALA A 107 -12.11 1.07 11.47
C ALA A 107 -12.33 0.12 12.65
N GLY A 108 -13.12 0.56 13.63
CA GLY A 108 -13.46 -0.25 14.81
C GLY A 108 -14.17 -1.56 14.45
N LEU A 109 -14.94 -1.58 13.36
CA LEU A 109 -15.62 -2.80 12.93
C LEU A 109 -14.62 -3.85 12.42
N PHE A 110 -13.48 -3.47 11.84
CA PHE A 110 -12.53 -4.47 11.33
C PHE A 110 -11.82 -5.26 12.44
N TRP A 111 -11.82 -4.77 13.68
CA TRP A 111 -11.38 -5.56 14.83
C TRP A 111 -12.28 -6.78 15.08
N THR A 112 -13.57 -6.69 14.77
CA THR A 112 -14.56 -7.74 15.10
C THR A 112 -15.20 -8.41 13.88
N ALA A 113 -15.40 -7.68 12.78
CA ALA A 113 -16.04 -8.14 11.56
C ALA A 113 -15.03 -8.75 10.57
N SER A 114 -15.48 -9.73 9.78
CA SER A 114 -14.60 -10.50 8.87
C SER A 114 -14.22 -9.80 7.56
N GLY A 115 -14.62 -8.54 7.34
CA GLY A 115 -14.27 -7.78 6.13
C GLY A 115 -15.24 -6.64 5.80
N MET A 116 -15.04 -6.02 4.64
CA MET A 116 -15.98 -5.04 4.10
C MET A 116 -17.19 -5.74 3.46
N ASN A 117 -18.38 -5.17 3.64
CA ASN A 117 -19.56 -5.63 2.93
C ASN A 117 -19.59 -5.10 1.48
N ILE A 118 -20.53 -5.63 0.69
CA ILE A 118 -20.66 -5.30 -0.74
C ILE A 118 -20.90 -3.80 -1.01
N VAL A 119 -21.65 -3.12 -0.13
CA VAL A 119 -21.93 -1.67 -0.27
C VAL A 119 -20.67 -0.86 -0.01
N GLN A 120 -19.92 -1.22 1.03
CA GLN A 120 -18.65 -0.57 1.38
C GLN A 120 -17.61 -0.75 0.25
N MET A 121 -17.49 -1.97 -0.29
CA MET A 121 -16.60 -2.22 -1.44
C MET A 121 -17.00 -1.40 -2.67
N LYS A 122 -18.31 -1.35 -2.99
CA LYS A 122 -18.83 -0.53 -4.08
C LYS A 122 -18.47 0.94 -3.90
N GLU A 123 -18.61 1.47 -2.69
CA GLU A 123 -18.30 2.88 -2.43
C GLU A 123 -16.81 3.18 -2.58
N VAL A 124 -15.91 2.30 -2.11
CA VAL A 124 -14.46 2.49 -2.30
C VAL A 124 -14.09 2.54 -3.79
N ILE A 125 -14.65 1.63 -4.59
CA ILE A 125 -14.37 1.52 -6.03
C ILE A 125 -14.97 2.70 -6.80
N LEU A 126 -16.18 3.14 -6.44
CA LEU A 126 -16.89 4.21 -7.15
C LEU A 126 -16.54 5.62 -6.67
N LEU A 127 -15.93 5.79 -5.49
CA LEU A 127 -15.61 7.09 -4.93
C LEU A 127 -14.85 8.03 -5.89
N PRO A 128 -13.86 7.55 -6.67
CA PRO A 128 -13.13 8.40 -7.59
C PRO A 128 -13.97 8.85 -8.79
N PHE A 129 -15.02 8.09 -9.17
CA PHE A 129 -15.86 8.39 -10.35
C PHE A 129 -16.65 9.67 -10.22
N TYR A 130 -17.11 9.98 -9.03
CA TYR A 130 -17.82 11.23 -8.78
C TYR A 130 -16.98 12.48 -9.06
N GLN A 131 -15.68 12.32 -9.29
CA GLN A 131 -14.74 13.43 -9.48
C GLN A 131 -14.33 13.63 -10.94
N ILE A 132 -14.62 12.68 -11.84
CA ILE A 132 -14.18 12.71 -13.23
C ILE A 132 -15.00 13.63 -14.16
N ASN A 133 -16.17 14.08 -13.68
CA ASN A 133 -17.03 15.03 -14.37
C ASN A 133 -16.60 16.50 -14.20
N ASP A 134 -15.53 16.77 -13.46
CA ASP A 134 -15.07 18.15 -13.30
C ASP A 134 -14.29 18.61 -14.54
N VAL A 135 -14.90 19.53 -15.28
CA VAL A 135 -14.31 20.12 -16.48
C VAL A 135 -13.06 20.95 -16.14
N ASN A 136 -12.98 21.56 -14.96
CA ASN A 136 -11.84 22.39 -14.57
C ASN A 136 -10.56 21.56 -14.38
N ILE A 137 -10.65 20.36 -13.82
CA ILE A 137 -9.47 19.49 -13.64
C ILE A 137 -8.99 18.94 -14.98
N ILE A 138 -9.91 18.49 -15.84
CA ILE A 138 -9.54 18.04 -17.19
C ILE A 138 -8.89 19.18 -17.97
N ASN A 139 -9.47 20.39 -17.94
CA ASN A 139 -8.87 21.57 -18.57
C ASN A 139 -7.50 21.92 -17.99
N THR A 140 -7.30 21.74 -16.69
CA THR A 140 -6.00 21.99 -16.05
C THR A 140 -4.96 20.97 -16.47
N LEU A 141 -5.32 19.68 -16.46
CA LEU A 141 -4.44 18.61 -16.91
C LEU A 141 -4.08 18.78 -18.39
N ASN A 142 -5.05 19.17 -19.22
CA ASN A 142 -4.89 19.37 -20.66
C ASN A 142 -4.02 20.58 -21.04
N ARG A 143 -3.54 21.38 -20.07
CA ARG A 143 -2.54 22.43 -20.31
C ARG A 143 -1.16 21.87 -20.65
N THR A 144 -0.92 20.60 -20.32
CA THR A 144 0.32 19.87 -20.59
C THR A 144 -0.01 18.68 -21.48
N THR A 145 0.81 18.44 -22.49
CA THR A 145 0.76 17.22 -23.29
C THR A 145 1.59 16.15 -22.58
N TYR A 146 0.97 15.00 -22.29
CA TYR A 146 1.62 13.89 -21.61
C TYR A 146 1.96 12.78 -22.60
N ASP A 147 3.17 12.24 -22.48
CA ASP A 147 3.66 11.13 -23.29
C ASP A 147 3.23 9.78 -22.71
N VAL A 148 3.15 9.70 -21.38
CA VAL A 148 2.84 8.47 -20.64
C VAL A 148 1.85 8.74 -19.50
N GLY A 149 0.85 7.87 -19.36
CA GLY A 149 -0.04 7.83 -18.20
C GLY A 149 0.33 6.71 -17.24
N VAL A 150 0.13 6.92 -15.94
CA VAL A 150 0.25 5.89 -14.91
C VAL A 150 -1.03 5.88 -14.09
N THR A 151 -1.67 4.72 -13.92
CA THR A 151 -2.94 4.61 -13.21
C THR A 151 -3.05 3.35 -12.35
N GLU A 152 -3.82 3.44 -11.28
CA GLU A 152 -4.16 2.28 -10.45
C GLU A 152 -5.38 1.52 -10.98
N LEU A 153 -5.33 0.19 -10.99
CA LEU A 153 -6.41 -0.71 -11.42
C LEU A 153 -7.57 -0.82 -10.43
N ILE A 154 -7.36 -0.46 -9.16
CA ILE A 154 -8.43 -0.39 -8.17
C ILE A 154 -9.47 0.71 -8.49
N SER A 155 -9.07 1.69 -9.31
CA SER A 155 -9.92 2.81 -9.74
C SER A 155 -9.82 2.98 -11.25
N SER A 156 -10.88 2.63 -11.94
CA SER A 156 -10.96 2.77 -13.40
C SER A 156 -11.05 4.22 -13.90
N CYS A 157 -11.10 5.22 -13.01
CA CYS A 157 -11.11 6.64 -13.36
C CYS A 157 -9.84 7.11 -14.08
N GLY A 158 -8.67 6.57 -13.71
CA GLY A 158 -7.43 7.02 -14.34
C GLY A 158 -7.38 6.67 -15.83
N PHE A 159 -7.92 5.52 -16.24
CA PHE A 159 -8.06 5.17 -17.66
C PHE A 159 -8.94 6.15 -18.43
N VAL A 160 -10.03 6.63 -17.83
CA VAL A 160 -10.90 7.63 -18.45
C VAL A 160 -10.21 8.98 -18.58
N ILE A 161 -9.40 9.38 -17.58
CA ILE A 161 -8.58 10.61 -17.65
C ILE A 161 -7.54 10.49 -18.77
N ILE A 162 -6.83 9.37 -18.82
CA ILE A 162 -5.84 9.06 -19.87
C ILE A 162 -6.48 9.17 -21.26
N GLU A 163 -7.67 8.61 -21.43
CA GLU A 163 -8.42 8.69 -22.69
C GLU A 163 -8.83 10.14 -23.04
N LYS A 164 -9.36 10.90 -22.08
CA LYS A 164 -9.75 12.31 -22.30
C LYS A 164 -8.58 13.21 -22.65
N LEU A 165 -7.38 12.87 -22.19
CA LEU A 165 -6.14 13.58 -22.49
C LEU A 165 -5.43 13.02 -23.73
N ASN A 166 -6.02 12.03 -24.41
CA ASN A 166 -5.50 11.39 -25.62
C ASN A 166 -4.09 10.79 -25.45
N ILE A 167 -3.78 10.29 -24.25
CA ILE A 167 -2.48 9.68 -23.94
C ILE A 167 -2.47 8.24 -24.48
N GLN A 168 -1.57 7.96 -25.42
CA GLN A 168 -1.55 6.68 -26.14
C GLN A 168 -0.87 5.55 -25.34
N ASN A 169 0.16 5.87 -24.56
CA ASN A 169 0.94 4.89 -23.80
C ASN A 169 0.67 5.04 -22.32
N TYR A 170 0.41 3.94 -21.62
CA TYR A 170 0.20 3.98 -20.19
C TYR A 170 0.57 2.69 -19.47
N VAL A 171 0.96 2.88 -18.22
CA VAL A 171 1.22 1.84 -17.23
C VAL A 171 0.04 1.78 -16.29
N SER A 172 -0.43 0.57 -16.00
CA SER A 172 -1.41 0.35 -14.94
C SER A 172 -0.79 -0.38 -13.75
N GLY A 173 -1.53 -0.64 -12.68
CA GLY A 173 -0.97 -1.41 -11.58
C GLY A 173 -1.82 -1.45 -10.31
N PHE A 174 -1.30 -2.13 -9.29
CA PHE A 174 -1.89 -2.21 -7.97
C PHE A 174 -0.89 -1.76 -6.91
N ALA A 175 -1.35 -0.92 -5.99
CA ALA A 175 -0.60 -0.67 -4.76
C ALA A 175 -0.73 -1.79 -3.71
N THR A 176 -1.26 -2.94 -4.12
CA THR A 176 -1.38 -4.18 -3.36
C THR A 176 -0.80 -5.33 -4.20
N ASN A 177 -1.01 -6.58 -3.78
CA ASN A 177 -0.76 -7.76 -4.59
C ASN A 177 -1.62 -7.76 -5.87
N LEU A 178 -1.22 -8.58 -6.85
CA LEU A 178 -1.97 -8.79 -8.08
C LEU A 178 -3.31 -9.50 -7.78
N MET A 179 -4.42 -8.77 -7.97
CA MET A 179 -5.77 -9.23 -7.71
C MET A 179 -6.33 -10.09 -8.85
N GLU A 180 -6.86 -11.26 -8.49
CA GLU A 180 -7.35 -12.29 -9.40
C GLU A 180 -8.51 -11.84 -10.31
N MET A 181 -9.27 -10.84 -9.87
CA MET A 181 -10.38 -10.23 -10.62
C MET A 181 -9.92 -9.47 -11.87
N THR A 182 -8.62 -9.18 -12.00
CA THR A 182 -8.07 -8.33 -13.07
C THR A 182 -7.08 -9.04 -14.00
N THR A 183 -6.90 -10.35 -13.87
CA THR A 183 -5.94 -11.08 -14.70
C THR A 183 -6.48 -11.39 -16.11
N ALA A 184 -7.80 -11.51 -16.26
CA ALA A 184 -8.43 -11.88 -17.53
C ALA A 184 -8.08 -10.94 -18.71
N PRO A 185 -8.07 -9.60 -18.57
CA PRO A 185 -7.60 -8.68 -19.61
C PRO A 185 -6.17 -8.91 -20.08
N PHE A 186 -5.31 -9.46 -19.22
CA PHE A 186 -3.93 -9.74 -19.54
C PHE A 186 -3.73 -11.13 -20.18
N GLN A 187 -4.82 -11.84 -20.49
CA GLN A 187 -4.81 -13.15 -21.15
C GLN A 187 -4.08 -14.27 -20.38
N PHE A 188 -3.89 -14.10 -19.07
CA PHE A 188 -3.54 -15.20 -18.18
C PHE A 188 -4.59 -15.33 -17.08
N GLU A 189 -5.00 -16.57 -16.82
CA GLU A 189 -5.95 -16.82 -15.76
C GLU A 189 -5.21 -17.13 -14.47
N ASN A 190 -5.73 -16.59 -13.36
CA ASN A 190 -5.35 -17.08 -12.06
C ASN A 190 -5.75 -18.56 -11.96
N VAL A 191 -4.87 -19.42 -11.45
CA VAL A 191 -5.12 -20.86 -11.37
C VAL A 191 -5.58 -21.22 -9.94
N PRO A 192 -6.90 -21.29 -9.67
CA PRO A 192 -7.41 -21.36 -8.30
C PRO A 192 -7.17 -22.72 -7.62
N SER A 193 -6.61 -23.70 -8.32
CA SER A 193 -6.23 -24.99 -7.74
C SER A 193 -4.97 -24.92 -6.85
N TYR A 194 -4.11 -23.91 -7.05
CA TYR A 194 -2.90 -23.70 -6.25
C TYR A 194 -2.60 -22.22 -5.95
N VAL A 195 -3.35 -21.27 -6.54
CA VAL A 195 -3.17 -19.84 -6.24
C VAL A 195 -4.35 -19.31 -5.42
N PRO A 196 -4.17 -19.04 -4.12
CA PRO A 196 -5.19 -18.44 -3.27
C PRO A 196 -5.70 -17.11 -3.78
N ALA A 197 -7.02 -16.92 -3.72
CA ALA A 197 -7.67 -15.64 -3.92
C ALA A 197 -7.28 -14.64 -2.81
N THR A 198 -7.21 -13.35 -3.16
CA THR A 198 -6.60 -12.29 -2.34
C THR A 198 -7.21 -12.18 -0.95
N MET A 199 -8.52 -12.45 -0.83
CA MET A 199 -9.29 -12.27 0.39
C MET A 199 -9.48 -13.56 1.21
N THR A 200 -8.75 -14.63 0.88
CA THR A 200 -8.88 -15.94 1.55
C THR A 200 -7.76 -16.17 2.57
N HIS A 201 -7.93 -17.21 3.40
CA HIS A 201 -6.92 -17.67 4.37
C HIS A 201 -6.14 -18.91 3.87
N LEU A 202 -6.24 -19.22 2.58
CA LEU A 202 -5.67 -20.42 1.96
C LEU A 202 -4.18 -20.23 1.61
N ASP A 203 -3.48 -21.34 1.39
CA ASP A 203 -2.12 -21.41 0.80
C ASP A 203 -2.11 -22.21 -0.50
N GLU A 204 -0.92 -22.47 -1.02
CA GLU A 204 -0.69 -23.30 -2.20
C GLU A 204 -1.06 -24.78 -2.02
N GLU A 205 -1.12 -25.26 -0.78
CA GLU A 205 -1.44 -26.65 -0.42
C GLU A 205 -2.91 -26.81 -0.02
N MET A 206 -3.81 -26.66 -0.99
CA MET A 206 -5.25 -26.80 -0.77
C MET A 206 -5.75 -28.23 -0.96
N SER A 207 -6.64 -28.67 -0.06
CA SER A 207 -7.53 -29.82 -0.25
C SER A 207 -8.53 -29.57 -1.39
N PHE A 208 -9.22 -30.63 -1.85
CA PHE A 208 -10.23 -30.49 -2.90
C PHE A 208 -11.35 -29.49 -2.53
N SER A 209 -11.84 -29.53 -1.29
CA SER A 209 -12.86 -28.60 -0.79
C SER A 209 -12.36 -27.16 -0.75
N GLU A 210 -11.11 -26.95 -0.35
CA GLU A 210 -10.49 -25.62 -0.33
C GLU A 210 -10.29 -25.07 -1.74
N ARG A 211 -9.89 -25.92 -2.70
CA ARG A 211 -9.80 -25.54 -4.12
C ARG A 211 -11.16 -25.15 -4.68
N LEU A 212 -12.22 -25.89 -4.34
CA LEU A 212 -13.59 -25.55 -4.76
C LEU A 212 -14.04 -24.22 -4.17
N PHE A 213 -13.76 -23.98 -2.88
CA PHE A 213 -14.03 -22.69 -2.23
C PHE A 213 -13.22 -21.54 -2.85
N ASN A 214 -11.95 -21.76 -3.16
CA ASN A 214 -11.08 -20.78 -3.79
C ASN A 214 -11.56 -20.42 -5.21
N PHE A 215 -11.94 -21.43 -6.00
CA PHE A 215 -12.56 -21.25 -7.32
C PHE A 215 -13.86 -20.45 -7.21
N GLY A 216 -14.74 -20.79 -6.27
CA GLY A 216 -15.97 -20.03 -6.02
C GLY A 216 -15.68 -18.57 -5.66
N THR A 217 -14.64 -18.31 -4.84
CA THR A 217 -14.20 -16.96 -4.49
C THR A 217 -13.71 -16.18 -5.72
N LEU A 218 -12.91 -16.81 -6.58
CA LEU A 218 -12.46 -16.21 -7.85
C LEU A 218 -13.65 -15.81 -8.73
N ILE A 219 -14.57 -16.73 -9.00
CA ILE A 219 -15.76 -16.44 -9.83
C ILE A 219 -16.62 -15.33 -9.20
N GLY A 220 -16.86 -15.43 -7.88
CA GLY A 220 -17.62 -14.43 -7.13
C GLY A 220 -17.01 -13.03 -7.23
N SER A 221 -15.68 -12.90 -7.11
CA SER A 221 -14.97 -11.63 -7.23
C SER A 221 -15.07 -11.01 -8.63
N ARG A 222 -15.00 -11.83 -9.69
CA ARG A 222 -15.14 -11.39 -11.09
C ARG A 222 -16.55 -10.86 -11.37
N VAL A 223 -17.57 -11.65 -11.01
CA VAL A 223 -18.98 -11.24 -11.13
C VAL A 223 -19.24 -9.97 -10.35
N LEU A 224 -18.74 -9.89 -9.11
CA LEU A 224 -18.93 -8.71 -8.28
C LEU A 224 -18.33 -7.45 -8.91
N MET A 225 -17.12 -7.56 -9.47
CA MET A 225 -16.47 -6.44 -10.13
C MET A 225 -17.24 -5.97 -11.36
N GLU A 226 -17.70 -6.91 -12.18
CA GLU A 226 -18.50 -6.61 -13.36
C GLU A 226 -19.81 -5.89 -12.98
N LEU A 227 -20.49 -6.35 -11.91
CA LEU A 227 -21.65 -5.66 -11.37
C LEU A 227 -21.32 -4.25 -10.86
N PHE A 228 -20.18 -4.05 -10.20
CA PHE A 228 -19.78 -2.72 -9.73
C PHE A 228 -19.51 -1.74 -10.86
N VAL A 229 -18.78 -2.18 -11.90
CA VAL A 229 -18.53 -1.41 -13.12
C VAL A 229 -19.85 -1.07 -13.80
N ASN A 230 -20.74 -2.04 -14.00
CA ASN A 230 -21.97 -1.85 -14.77
C ASN A 230 -23.10 -1.14 -13.99
N SER A 231 -23.10 -1.17 -12.65
CA SER A 231 -24.25 -0.70 -11.85
C SER A 231 -24.37 0.82 -11.65
N LYS A 232 -23.38 1.62 -12.04
CA LYS A 232 -23.42 3.10 -11.92
C LYS A 232 -22.60 3.86 -12.97
N LEU A 233 -21.78 3.18 -13.77
CA LEU A 233 -20.81 3.85 -14.64
C LEU A 233 -21.18 3.60 -16.09
N SER A 234 -21.91 4.54 -16.67
CA SER A 234 -21.88 4.66 -18.12
C SER A 234 -20.57 5.36 -18.48
N TYR A 235 -19.50 4.60 -18.62
CA TYR A 235 -18.26 5.14 -19.19
C TYR A 235 -18.51 5.78 -20.55
N GLU A 236 -19.50 5.27 -21.28
CA GLU A 236 -19.96 5.82 -22.57
C GLU A 236 -20.48 7.25 -22.46
N GLU A 237 -21.12 7.64 -21.35
CA GLU A 237 -21.49 9.04 -21.09
C GLU A 237 -20.27 9.95 -20.89
N LEU A 238 -19.16 9.40 -20.41
CA LEU A 238 -17.93 10.14 -20.13
C LEU A 238 -17.01 10.22 -21.35
N VAL A 239 -16.88 9.11 -22.06
CA VAL A 239 -16.06 8.90 -23.25
C VAL A 239 -16.80 7.89 -24.14
N PRO A 240 -17.25 8.30 -25.34
CA PRO A 240 -17.92 7.41 -26.28
C PRO A 240 -17.09 6.16 -26.61
N ASN A 241 -17.74 5.00 -26.68
CA ASN A 241 -17.11 3.69 -26.98
C ASN A 241 -16.01 3.25 -26.00
N PHE A 242 -16.00 3.77 -24.77
CA PHE A 242 -14.99 3.40 -23.78
C PHE A 242 -15.21 1.98 -23.25
N ARG A 243 -14.24 1.10 -23.51
CA ARG A 243 -14.25 -0.29 -23.05
C ARG A 243 -13.13 -0.52 -22.03
N LEU A 244 -13.49 -0.52 -20.74
CA LEU A 244 -12.52 -0.60 -19.66
C LEU A 244 -11.60 -1.82 -19.77
N GLN A 245 -12.14 -3.01 -20.07
CA GLN A 245 -11.34 -4.24 -20.15
C GLN A 245 -10.30 -4.18 -21.28
N GLU A 246 -10.64 -3.59 -22.44
CA GLU A 246 -9.70 -3.37 -23.54
C GLU A 246 -8.60 -2.38 -23.15
N LYS A 247 -8.97 -1.29 -22.44
CA LYS A 247 -7.98 -0.33 -21.92
C LYS A 247 -7.04 -0.98 -20.91
N ILE A 248 -7.54 -1.84 -20.02
CA ILE A 248 -6.67 -2.59 -19.10
C ILE A 248 -5.72 -3.49 -19.90
N ALA A 249 -6.24 -4.27 -20.87
CA ALA A 249 -5.45 -5.19 -21.69
C ALA A 249 -4.31 -4.50 -22.47
N HIS A 250 -4.53 -3.26 -22.91
CA HIS A 250 -3.56 -2.44 -23.66
C HIS A 250 -2.52 -1.73 -22.78
N SER A 251 -2.55 -1.91 -21.45
CA SER A 251 -1.49 -1.40 -20.57
C SER A 251 -0.13 -1.92 -21.05
N THR A 252 0.85 -1.01 -21.20
CA THR A 252 2.20 -1.35 -21.66
C THR A 252 2.93 -2.20 -20.63
N TYR A 253 2.82 -1.81 -19.36
CA TYR A 253 3.30 -2.54 -18.19
C TYR A 253 2.25 -2.48 -17.08
N VAL A 254 2.38 -3.39 -16.11
CA VAL A 254 1.53 -3.46 -14.93
C VAL A 254 2.42 -3.51 -13.69
N PHE A 255 2.39 -2.47 -12.87
CA PHE A 255 3.21 -2.35 -11.66
C PHE A 255 2.48 -2.89 -10.44
N ILE A 256 3.09 -3.81 -9.70
CA ILE A 256 2.50 -4.44 -8.52
C ILE A 256 3.35 -4.11 -7.30
N ASN A 257 2.74 -3.60 -6.24
CA ASN A 257 3.42 -3.24 -4.98
C ASN A 257 3.71 -4.45 -4.08
N SER A 258 4.12 -5.57 -4.65
CA SER A 258 4.62 -6.73 -3.92
C SER A 258 6.01 -7.09 -4.42
N ASP A 259 6.79 -7.73 -3.54
CA ASP A 259 8.03 -8.38 -3.93
C ASP A 259 7.68 -9.79 -4.43
N ILE A 260 8.33 -10.25 -5.50
CA ILE A 260 8.06 -11.58 -6.08
C ILE A 260 8.37 -12.71 -5.09
N HIS A 261 9.27 -12.49 -4.13
CA HIS A 261 9.59 -13.43 -3.05
C HIS A 261 8.55 -13.43 -1.93
N LEU A 262 7.65 -12.43 -1.91
CA LEU A 262 6.54 -12.30 -0.97
C LEU A 262 5.18 -12.55 -1.66
N GLU A 263 5.19 -13.39 -2.69
CA GLU A 263 4.02 -13.77 -3.48
C GLU A 263 3.86 -15.29 -3.55
N PHE A 264 2.62 -15.77 -3.73
CA PHE A 264 2.41 -17.17 -4.09
C PHE A 264 2.87 -17.43 -5.53
N PRO A 265 3.48 -18.59 -5.83
CA PRO A 265 3.88 -18.94 -7.18
C PRO A 265 2.70 -18.91 -8.16
N ARG A 266 2.84 -18.20 -9.28
CA ARG A 266 1.84 -18.15 -10.34
C ARG A 266 2.45 -17.87 -11.71
N PRO A 267 1.78 -18.25 -12.81
CA PRO A 267 2.09 -17.74 -14.13
C PRO A 267 1.94 -16.22 -14.17
N LEU A 268 2.88 -15.53 -14.81
CA LEU A 268 2.89 -14.09 -14.95
C LEU A 268 3.12 -13.70 -16.41
N ASP A 269 2.38 -12.69 -16.87
CA ASP A 269 2.70 -11.98 -18.11
C ASP A 269 4.01 -11.19 -17.89
N PRO A 270 4.97 -11.21 -18.84
CA PRO A 270 6.23 -10.46 -18.73
C PRO A 270 6.06 -8.94 -18.53
N ARG A 271 4.89 -8.38 -18.84
CA ARG A 271 4.55 -6.97 -18.59
C ARG A 271 4.28 -6.67 -17.11
N ILE A 272 4.13 -7.68 -16.27
CA ILE A 272 3.88 -7.52 -14.83
C ILE A 272 5.21 -7.36 -14.10
N ILE A 273 5.42 -6.16 -13.54
CA ILE A 273 6.65 -5.79 -12.84
C ILE A 273 6.33 -5.62 -11.36
N HIS A 274 7.04 -6.37 -10.53
CA HIS A 274 6.95 -6.33 -9.08
C HIS A 274 7.86 -5.22 -8.54
N LEU A 275 7.27 -4.25 -7.85
CA LEU A 275 7.89 -3.04 -7.31
C LEU A 275 7.69 -2.91 -5.79
N GLY A 276 7.47 -4.01 -5.07
CA GLY A 276 7.15 -3.97 -3.63
C GLY A 276 8.11 -3.15 -2.78
N SER A 277 9.40 -3.17 -3.10
CA SER A 277 10.43 -2.46 -2.34
C SER A 277 10.64 -1.00 -2.78
N ILE A 278 9.90 -0.49 -3.76
CA ILE A 278 10.06 0.90 -4.24
C ILE A 278 9.74 1.95 -3.16
N GLY A 279 8.93 1.57 -2.17
CA GLY A 279 8.60 2.42 -1.03
C GLY A 279 9.57 2.28 0.15
N VAL A 280 10.41 1.25 0.17
CA VAL A 280 11.41 1.02 1.23
C VAL A 280 12.57 1.95 0.96
N ARG A 281 12.85 2.82 1.93
CA ARG A 281 13.92 3.82 1.84
C ARG A 281 15.09 3.41 2.72
N ASP A 282 16.26 3.95 2.43
CA ASP A 282 17.39 3.85 3.36
C ASP A 282 16.98 4.41 4.73
N PRO A 283 17.16 3.64 5.81
CA PRO A 283 16.85 4.09 7.16
C PRO A 283 17.63 5.35 7.51
N LYS A 284 16.95 6.29 8.15
CA LYS A 284 17.57 7.50 8.69
C LYS A 284 17.91 7.29 10.17
N PRO A 285 18.88 8.06 10.72
CA PRO A 285 19.10 8.09 12.15
C PRO A 285 17.79 8.44 12.89
N LEU A 286 17.49 7.68 13.94
CA LEU A 286 16.35 7.95 14.81
C LEU A 286 16.49 9.34 15.45
N SER A 287 15.36 9.98 15.75
CA SER A 287 15.34 11.19 16.57
C SER A 287 15.95 10.92 17.95
N GLN A 288 16.47 11.96 18.58
CA GLN A 288 17.19 11.86 19.84
C GLN A 288 16.35 11.21 20.95
N ASP A 289 15.02 11.43 20.97
CA ASP A 289 14.13 10.84 21.96
C ASP A 289 13.98 9.32 21.80
N PHE A 290 13.87 8.81 20.56
CA PHE A 290 13.88 7.38 20.29
C PHE A 290 15.26 6.79 20.57
N ALA A 291 16.34 7.39 20.07
CA ALA A 291 17.69 6.88 20.29
C ALA A 291 18.00 6.69 21.79
N LEU A 292 17.81 7.74 22.61
CA LEU A 292 18.05 7.65 24.05
C LEU A 292 17.17 6.60 24.75
N MET A 293 15.91 6.47 24.33
CA MET A 293 14.99 5.49 24.90
C MET A 293 15.41 4.06 24.58
N LEU A 294 15.76 3.79 23.32
CA LEU A 294 16.13 2.46 22.87
C LEU A 294 17.51 2.09 23.41
N ASP A 295 18.49 3.00 23.35
CA ASP A 295 19.83 2.79 23.89
C ASP A 295 19.83 2.58 25.40
N GLY A 296 18.99 3.32 26.13
CA GLY A 296 18.85 3.22 27.59
C GLY A 296 18.10 1.99 28.08
N PHE A 297 17.40 1.24 27.22
CA PHE A 297 16.66 0.05 27.61
C PHE A 297 17.47 -1.23 27.37
N ASN A 298 17.62 -2.08 28.39
CA ASN A 298 18.52 -3.25 28.31
C ASN A 298 17.92 -4.46 27.55
N GLY A 299 16.61 -4.49 27.35
CA GLY A 299 15.92 -5.64 26.74
C GLY A 299 15.54 -5.44 25.27
N PRO A 300 14.89 -6.44 24.67
CA PRO A 300 14.39 -6.33 23.30
C PRO A 300 13.24 -5.32 23.22
N VAL A 301 13.12 -4.72 22.04
CA VAL A 301 12.07 -3.76 21.69
C VAL A 301 11.09 -4.45 20.74
N VAL A 302 9.82 -4.34 21.07
CA VAL A 302 8.70 -4.80 20.25
C VAL A 302 7.97 -3.59 19.72
N VAL A 303 7.88 -3.47 18.40
CA VAL A 303 7.10 -2.42 17.73
C VAL A 303 5.70 -2.95 17.47
N ILE A 304 4.67 -2.12 17.70
CA ILE A 304 3.26 -2.52 17.52
C ILE A 304 2.53 -1.47 16.69
N ALA A 305 2.03 -1.86 15.51
CA ALA A 305 1.24 -0.98 14.65
C ALA A 305 0.27 -1.74 13.72
N PHE A 306 -1.00 -1.31 13.69
CA PHE A 306 -2.05 -1.94 12.88
C PHE A 306 -2.44 -1.15 11.62
N GLY A 307 -1.51 -0.32 11.14
CA GLY A 307 -1.68 0.46 9.91
C GLY A 307 -2.33 1.83 10.14
N SER A 308 -2.84 2.43 9.07
CA SER A 308 -3.42 3.78 9.09
C SER A 308 -4.95 3.82 9.11
N VAL A 309 -5.59 2.72 8.68
CA VAL A 309 -7.04 2.59 8.57
C VAL A 309 -7.61 2.07 9.88
N VAL A 310 -7.12 0.92 10.34
CA VAL A 310 -7.49 0.34 11.63
C VAL A 310 -6.53 0.84 12.69
N GLN A 311 -7.06 1.53 13.70
CA GLN A 311 -6.27 2.17 14.74
C GLN A 311 -6.27 1.31 16.00
N SER A 312 -5.18 1.36 16.76
CA SER A 312 -5.08 0.64 18.03
C SER A 312 -6.05 1.19 19.07
N CYS A 313 -6.36 2.49 19.00
CA CYS A 313 -7.31 3.11 19.92
C CYS A 313 -8.76 2.67 19.72
N ASP A 314 -9.06 1.98 18.62
CA ASP A 314 -10.39 1.44 18.32
C ASP A 314 -10.52 -0.04 18.70
N MET A 315 -9.49 -0.63 19.33
CA MET A 315 -9.55 -2.01 19.82
C MET A 315 -10.71 -2.19 20.82
N PRO A 316 -11.50 -3.26 20.70
CA PRO A 316 -12.39 -3.73 21.74
C PRO A 316 -11.68 -3.91 23.09
N ASN A 317 -12.38 -3.66 24.20
CA ASN A 317 -11.80 -3.66 25.54
C ASN A 317 -11.14 -5.01 25.92
N ASP A 318 -11.71 -6.13 25.49
CA ASP A 318 -11.19 -7.47 25.69
C ASP A 318 -9.83 -7.67 24.99
N ILE A 319 -9.71 -7.26 23.73
CA ILE A 319 -8.45 -7.27 22.97
C ILE A 319 -7.44 -6.31 23.61
N LEU A 320 -7.87 -5.10 23.95
CA LEU A 320 -7.05 -4.09 24.59
C LEU A 320 -6.47 -4.57 25.92
N ASN A 321 -7.30 -5.17 26.77
CA ASN A 321 -6.90 -5.74 28.05
C ASN A 321 -5.96 -6.95 27.87
N ALA A 322 -6.14 -7.73 26.80
CA ALA A 322 -5.22 -8.82 26.48
C ALA A 322 -3.81 -8.29 26.15
N PHE A 323 -3.70 -7.20 25.39
CA PHE A 323 -2.41 -6.54 25.15
C PHE A 323 -1.79 -5.99 26.43
N LEU A 324 -2.54 -5.22 27.22
CA LEU A 324 -2.04 -4.65 28.47
C LEU A 324 -1.59 -5.72 29.47
N GLY A 325 -2.42 -6.76 29.67
CA GLY A 325 -2.08 -7.88 30.54
C GLY A 325 -0.86 -8.65 30.05
N THR A 326 -0.69 -8.75 28.73
CA THR A 326 0.53 -9.31 28.14
C THR A 326 1.73 -8.42 28.44
N PHE A 327 1.67 -7.11 28.19
CA PHE A 327 2.80 -6.21 28.42
C PHE A 327 3.28 -6.22 29.88
N SER A 328 2.36 -6.33 30.84
CA SER A 328 2.70 -6.47 32.27
C SER A 328 3.48 -7.75 32.59
N ASN A 329 3.34 -8.81 31.79
CA ASN A 329 4.05 -10.07 31.98
C ASN A 329 5.48 -10.08 31.38
N PHE A 330 5.88 -9.00 30.71
CA PHE A 330 7.20 -8.86 30.07
C PHE A 330 7.86 -7.53 30.45
N PRO A 331 8.17 -7.29 31.75
CA PRO A 331 8.86 -6.06 32.18
C PRO A 331 10.23 -5.86 31.52
N GLU A 332 10.85 -6.93 31.03
CA GLU A 332 12.11 -6.94 30.29
C GLU A 332 11.98 -6.55 28.82
N VAL A 333 10.77 -6.32 28.29
CA VAL A 333 10.52 -5.97 26.88
C VAL A 333 9.97 -4.55 26.80
N LEU A 334 10.55 -3.71 25.94
CA LEU A 334 10.02 -2.38 25.66
C LEU A 334 9.01 -2.44 24.51
N PHE A 335 7.76 -2.08 24.78
CA PHE A 335 6.70 -2.03 23.78
C PHE A 335 6.53 -0.62 23.24
N LEU A 336 6.94 -0.40 21.99
CA LEU A 336 6.66 0.83 21.25
C LEU A 336 5.33 0.67 20.52
N TRP A 337 4.28 1.29 21.04
CA TRP A 337 2.93 1.10 20.55
C TRP A 337 2.38 2.32 19.83
N LYS A 338 2.11 2.16 18.53
CA LYS A 338 1.36 3.15 17.77
C LYS A 338 -0.09 3.17 18.26
N TYR A 339 -0.44 4.22 18.98
CA TYR A 339 -1.74 4.43 19.62
C TYR A 339 -2.22 5.86 19.37
N GLU A 340 -3.27 6.00 18.58
CA GLU A 340 -3.64 7.23 17.88
C GLU A 340 -4.41 8.25 18.73
N LYS A 341 -4.66 7.93 20.01
CA LYS A 341 -5.41 8.78 20.94
C LYS A 341 -4.56 9.09 22.17
N ASN A 342 -4.49 10.37 22.55
CA ASN A 342 -3.92 10.75 23.84
C ASN A 342 -4.84 10.22 24.95
N SER A 343 -4.33 9.31 25.78
CA SER A 343 -5.10 8.61 26.81
C SER A 343 -4.20 8.28 28.01
N SER A 344 -4.81 8.04 29.17
CA SER A 344 -4.12 7.51 30.35
C SER A 344 -3.90 5.98 30.29
N LEU A 345 -4.20 5.34 29.15
CA LEU A 345 -4.00 3.90 28.96
C LEU A 345 -2.53 3.53 29.20
N ALA A 346 -2.26 2.45 29.92
CA ALA A 346 -0.91 2.03 30.30
C ALA A 346 -0.14 3.04 31.18
N ASN A 347 -0.80 4.05 31.75
CA ASN A 347 -0.15 4.90 32.76
C ASN A 347 0.31 4.04 33.95
N GLY A 348 1.58 4.17 34.31
CA GLY A 348 2.23 3.37 35.35
C GLY A 348 2.98 2.13 34.84
N MET A 349 2.83 1.78 33.56
CA MET A 349 3.67 0.75 32.93
C MET A 349 4.98 1.39 32.47
N THR A 350 6.11 0.94 33.01
CA THR A 350 7.44 1.49 32.67
C THR A 350 7.99 0.97 31.35
N ASN A 351 7.38 -0.09 30.80
CA ASN A 351 7.83 -0.79 29.62
C ASN A 351 6.91 -0.59 28.40
N VAL A 352 5.95 0.33 28.47
CA VAL A 352 5.04 0.65 27.35
C VAL A 352 5.14 2.11 26.99
N VAL A 353 5.54 2.40 25.76
CA VAL A 353 5.63 3.76 25.22
C VAL A 353 4.66 3.91 24.06
N LYS A 354 3.71 4.82 24.22
CA LYS A 354 2.74 5.15 23.18
C LYS A 354 3.22 6.31 22.33
N ARG A 355 2.97 6.22 21.02
CA ARG A 355 3.13 7.33 20.07
C ARG A 355 1.95 7.33 19.11
N ASN A 356 1.52 8.51 18.67
CA ASN A 356 0.51 8.64 17.61
C ASN A 356 1.02 8.13 16.25
N TRP A 357 2.32 8.21 16.03
CA TRP A 357 3.03 7.80 14.82
C TRP A 357 4.40 7.21 15.17
N LEU A 358 4.87 6.26 14.37
CA LEU A 358 6.17 5.62 14.53
C LEU A 358 6.93 5.65 13.19
N PRO A 359 8.23 6.01 13.18
CA PRO A 359 9.07 5.91 11.98
C PRO A 359 9.51 4.46 11.78
N LEU A 360 8.59 3.59 11.30
CA LEU A 360 8.78 2.13 11.27
C LEU A 360 10.07 1.70 10.56
N ASN A 361 10.33 2.24 9.37
CA ASN A 361 11.55 1.94 8.59
C ASN A 361 12.84 2.22 9.38
N ASP A 362 12.88 3.35 10.10
CA ASP A 362 14.05 3.76 10.88
C ASP A 362 14.16 2.94 12.18
N LEU A 363 13.02 2.58 12.78
CA LEU A 363 12.98 1.71 13.96
C LEU A 363 13.46 0.29 13.64
N PHE A 364 13.06 -0.28 12.50
CA PHE A 364 13.48 -1.63 12.13
C PHE A 364 14.98 -1.75 11.87
N ALA A 365 15.67 -0.63 11.58
CA ALA A 365 17.12 -0.60 11.46
C ALA A 365 17.86 -0.65 12.81
N HIS A 366 17.16 -0.46 13.93
CA HIS A 366 17.76 -0.47 15.25
C HIS A 366 17.90 -1.90 15.79
N GLU A 367 19.11 -2.29 16.22
CA GLU A 367 19.45 -3.66 16.62
C GLU A 367 18.59 -4.26 17.74
N LYS A 368 18.07 -3.41 18.64
CA LYS A 368 17.19 -3.83 19.72
C LYS A 368 15.75 -4.08 19.27
N VAL A 369 15.34 -3.67 18.08
CA VAL A 369 14.01 -3.99 17.55
C VAL A 369 14.01 -5.43 17.07
N ARG A 370 13.36 -6.31 17.84
CA ARG A 370 13.42 -7.77 17.63
C ARG A 370 12.14 -8.36 17.06
N LEU A 371 11.04 -7.62 17.11
CA LEU A 371 9.74 -8.13 16.68
C LEU A 371 8.81 -6.98 16.28
N PHE A 372 8.04 -7.21 15.23
CA PHE A 372 6.95 -6.34 14.82
C PHE A 372 5.59 -7.03 14.99
N VAL A 373 4.73 -6.50 15.86
CA VAL A 373 3.33 -6.90 15.96
C VAL A 373 2.50 -6.06 15.00
N SER A 374 1.86 -6.70 14.03
CA SER A 374 1.23 -6.00 12.92
C SER A 374 -0.02 -6.69 12.41
N HIS A 375 -0.91 -5.90 11.80
CA HIS A 375 -1.99 -6.41 10.95
C HIS A 375 -1.51 -7.12 9.66
N CYS A 376 -0.20 -7.14 9.36
CA CYS A 376 0.36 -7.72 8.14
C CYS A 376 -0.12 -7.07 6.83
N GLY A 377 -0.24 -5.75 6.83
CA GLY A 377 -0.40 -5.00 5.58
C GLY A 377 0.84 -5.15 4.67
N LEU A 378 0.64 -5.12 3.35
CA LEU A 378 1.70 -5.43 2.38
C LEU A 378 2.97 -4.57 2.53
N ASN A 379 2.84 -3.25 2.64
CA ASN A 379 4.00 -2.36 2.84
C ASN A 379 4.80 -2.74 4.09
N SER A 380 4.09 -2.99 5.19
CA SER A 380 4.69 -3.42 6.45
C SER A 380 5.41 -4.76 6.34
N LEU A 381 4.87 -5.69 5.55
CA LEU A 381 5.52 -6.97 5.26
C LEU A 381 6.81 -6.78 4.45
N VAL A 382 6.82 -5.90 3.44
CA VAL A 382 8.03 -5.61 2.66
C VAL A 382 9.09 -4.91 3.51
N GLU A 383 8.71 -3.87 4.26
CA GLU A 383 9.61 -3.10 5.14
C GLU A 383 10.32 -4.01 6.17
N THR A 384 9.54 -4.83 6.89
CA THR A 384 10.08 -5.70 7.94
C THR A 384 10.88 -6.87 7.37
N SER A 385 10.53 -7.38 6.19
CA SER A 385 11.31 -8.41 5.49
C SER A 385 12.66 -7.86 5.06
N SER A 386 12.70 -6.63 4.54
CA SER A 386 13.93 -5.94 4.14
C SER A 386 14.86 -5.67 5.32
N ALA A 387 14.29 -5.40 6.49
CA ALA A 387 15.03 -5.17 7.74
C ALA A 387 15.33 -6.46 8.52
N ALA A 388 14.93 -7.64 8.03
CA ALA A 388 15.05 -8.93 8.71
C ALA A 388 14.44 -8.97 10.13
N VAL A 389 13.36 -8.20 10.36
CA VAL A 389 12.61 -8.21 11.62
C VAL A 389 11.43 -9.17 11.49
N PRO A 390 11.32 -10.21 12.34
CA PRO A 390 10.20 -11.15 12.29
C PRO A 390 8.89 -10.48 12.71
N MET A 391 7.76 -11.11 12.35
CA MET A 391 6.43 -10.57 12.65
C MET A 391 5.58 -11.47 13.56
N LEU A 392 4.79 -10.82 14.42
CA LEU A 392 3.57 -11.40 14.98
C LEU A 392 2.38 -10.78 14.24
N CYS A 393 1.82 -11.53 13.31
CA CYS A 393 0.75 -11.10 12.44
C CYS A 393 -0.62 -11.35 13.09
N ILE A 394 -1.46 -10.32 13.10
CA ILE A 394 -2.87 -10.38 13.52
C ILE A 394 -3.71 -9.76 12.40
N PRO A 395 -3.99 -10.50 11.31
CA PRO A 395 -4.73 -9.99 10.16
C PRO A 395 -6.13 -9.52 10.55
N LEU A 396 -6.55 -8.37 10.04
CA LEU A 396 -7.82 -7.74 10.38
C LEU A 396 -8.80 -7.75 9.20
N TYR A 397 -8.35 -7.43 7.99
CA TYR A 397 -9.20 -7.38 6.79
C TYR A 397 -8.38 -7.36 5.50
N GLY A 398 -9.06 -7.48 4.35
CA GLY A 398 -8.43 -7.28 3.04
C GLY A 398 -7.41 -8.37 2.70
N ASP A 399 -6.30 -7.94 2.10
CA ASP A 399 -5.14 -8.77 1.68
C ASP A 399 -4.30 -9.31 2.85
N GLN A 400 -4.52 -8.80 4.06
CA GLN A 400 -3.69 -9.10 5.24
C GLN A 400 -3.64 -10.59 5.58
N MET A 401 -4.75 -11.31 5.36
CA MET A 401 -4.84 -12.74 5.61
C MET A 401 -3.89 -13.53 4.70
N ARG A 402 -3.87 -13.17 3.42
CA ARG A 402 -2.97 -13.73 2.42
C ARG A 402 -1.52 -13.40 2.76
N ASN A 403 -1.23 -12.13 3.05
CA ASN A 403 0.12 -11.67 3.39
C ASN A 403 0.67 -12.42 4.62
N ALA A 404 -0.14 -12.58 5.66
CA ALA A 404 0.25 -13.30 6.86
C ALA A 404 0.50 -14.79 6.61
N LYS A 405 -0.27 -15.39 5.70
CA LYS A 405 -0.08 -16.78 5.30
C LYS A 405 1.24 -16.97 4.55
N ILE A 406 1.56 -16.08 3.61
CA ILE A 406 2.85 -16.06 2.91
C ILE A 406 3.99 -15.91 3.92
N ALA A 407 3.91 -14.91 4.80
CA ALA A 407 4.93 -14.67 5.82
C ALA A 407 5.12 -15.86 6.76
N LYS A 408 4.04 -16.57 7.10
CA LYS A 408 4.09 -17.81 7.88
C LYS A 408 4.80 -18.94 7.13
N ASN A 409 4.46 -19.14 5.85
CA ASN A 409 5.06 -20.20 5.03
C ASN A 409 6.56 -19.98 4.82
N LEU A 410 6.98 -18.72 4.70
CA LEU A 410 8.40 -18.33 4.64
C LEU A 410 9.12 -18.42 5.99
N GLY A 411 8.42 -18.73 7.09
CA GLY A 411 8.99 -18.82 8.42
C GLY A 411 9.34 -17.48 9.08
N ILE A 412 8.97 -16.35 8.47
CA ILE A 412 9.28 -15.00 8.95
C ILE A 412 8.18 -14.40 9.85
N ALA A 413 7.07 -15.11 10.03
CA ALA A 413 5.97 -14.67 10.90
C ALA A 413 5.28 -15.78 11.68
N HIS A 414 4.80 -15.44 12.87
CA HIS A 414 3.74 -16.18 13.57
C HIS A 414 2.40 -15.48 13.33
N VAL A 415 1.31 -16.24 13.19
CA VAL A 415 -0.02 -15.67 12.90
C VAL A 415 -0.99 -16.02 14.01
N LEU A 416 -1.62 -15.01 14.59
CA LEU A 416 -2.74 -15.16 15.52
C LEU A 416 -4.05 -14.76 14.85
N ASP A 417 -5.07 -15.55 15.11
CA ASP A 417 -6.44 -15.25 14.76
C ASP A 417 -6.96 -14.13 15.69
N LYS A 418 -7.47 -13.05 15.10
CA LYS A 418 -7.98 -11.89 15.84
C LYS A 418 -9.12 -12.25 16.81
N THR A 419 -9.87 -13.34 16.52
CA THR A 419 -10.97 -13.82 17.39
C THR A 419 -10.48 -14.61 18.61
N LYS A 420 -9.18 -14.96 18.65
CA LYS A 420 -8.57 -15.78 19.70
C LYS A 420 -7.49 -15.03 20.48
N ILE A 421 -7.49 -13.70 20.39
CA ILE A 421 -6.55 -12.86 21.14
C ILE A 421 -6.86 -13.00 22.63
N SER A 422 -5.85 -13.39 23.40
CA SER A 422 -5.90 -13.48 24.85
C SER A 422 -4.50 -13.24 25.41
N ILE A 423 -4.41 -12.94 26.71
CA ILE A 423 -3.12 -12.78 27.41
C ILE A 423 -2.26 -14.03 27.19
N ALA A 424 -2.85 -15.23 27.30
CA ALA A 424 -2.14 -16.49 27.12
C ALA A 424 -1.62 -16.66 25.70
N ALA A 425 -2.45 -16.40 24.68
CA ALA A 425 -2.06 -16.55 23.28
C ALA A 425 -0.94 -15.56 22.89
N LEU A 426 -1.09 -14.29 23.25
CA LEU A 426 -0.09 -13.25 23.00
C LEU A 426 1.21 -13.54 23.75
N SER A 427 1.14 -13.89 25.04
CA SER A 427 2.32 -14.19 25.85
C SER A 427 3.08 -15.41 25.32
N LYS A 428 2.37 -16.45 24.87
CA LYS A 428 2.99 -17.62 24.24
C LYS A 428 3.73 -17.23 22.97
N ALA A 429 3.07 -16.50 22.07
CA ALA A 429 3.68 -16.07 20.81
C ALA A 429 4.90 -15.16 21.04
N LEU A 430 4.83 -14.20 21.97
CA LEU A 430 5.96 -13.33 22.31
C LEU A 430 7.14 -14.13 22.88
N ARG A 431 6.89 -15.11 23.77
CA ARG A 431 7.96 -15.98 24.29
C ARG A 431 8.64 -16.76 23.18
N GLU A 432 7.85 -17.37 22.31
CA GLU A 432 8.36 -18.15 21.17
C GLU A 432 9.18 -17.29 20.20
N LEU A 433 8.79 -16.04 19.96
CA LEU A 433 9.45 -15.17 18.98
C LEU A 433 10.65 -14.40 19.53
N LEU A 434 10.65 -14.03 20.81
CA LEU A 434 11.70 -13.21 21.40
C LEU A 434 12.80 -14.03 22.10
N PHE A 435 12.43 -15.16 22.71
CA PHE A 435 13.32 -15.86 23.66
C PHE A 435 13.63 -17.30 23.28
N ASN A 436 12.88 -17.91 22.36
CA ASN A 436 13.24 -19.22 21.85
C ASN A 436 14.06 -19.05 20.56
N SER A 437 15.27 -19.59 20.55
CA SER A 437 16.06 -19.72 19.33
C SER A 437 15.35 -20.65 18.36
N LYS A 438 15.06 -20.17 17.15
CA LYS A 438 14.70 -21.02 15.99
C LYS A 438 15.90 -21.25 15.12
#